data_AF-A0A936FSS8-F1
#
_entry.id   AF-A0A936FSS8-F1
#
_cell.length_a   1.000
_cell.length_b   1.000
_cell.length_c   1.000
_cell.angle_alpha   90.00
_cell.angle_beta   90.00
_cell.angle_gamma   90.00
#
_symmetry.space_group_name_H-M   'P 1'
#
loop_
_entity.id
_entity.type
_entity.pdbx_description
1 polymer ?
#
loop_
_entity_poly.entity_id
_entity_poly.type
_entity_poly.pdbx_seq_one_letter_code
_entity_poly.pdbx_strand_id
1 'polypeptide(L)'
;MNTNIVLEKFDTTATNTNGEFTISSIPASLKSILFPYKDDSIYNGISTADMIIIRKHILQIEMMTSPYKYIAADANNDRKVSTADLVLLNKIILRIDSTFSKNKIWRFVPANYVFKNTDNPLLDTIPEFLSINDFNKTANLNFIGIKTGDVNNSVKLNFASDFVDRSIAPLSIENFTFKKGETIRIPIYFKDIENINGFQFGFKFENLAFKSIVPVSLEIEKSNYNIIDNQLIINWFEDIESSDNPLFFIDCEAINNSTLKQSFSLSSQYFSPELYSSNSTENIQIQWIEKVNNIGNLFPNPCSNNLFIPISSKENRIAQIELFTLDGRLITAKSSHIAVGNSTLNLSDILPTLTSGVYLLVIDKKTIRKFVKL
;
A
#
# COMPACT_ATOMS: atom_id res chain seq x y z
N MET A 1 -64.08 -13.82 10.63
CA MET A 1 -63.31 -12.68 10.06
C MET A 1 -62.23 -13.30 9.19
N ASN A 2 -62.38 -13.18 7.86
CA ASN A 2 -61.41 -13.74 6.92
C ASN A 2 -60.31 -12.69 6.71
N THR A 3 -59.15 -12.92 7.31
CA THR A 3 -57.96 -12.11 7.11
C THR A 3 -57.26 -12.63 5.86
N ASN A 4 -57.34 -11.90 4.75
CA ASN A 4 -56.52 -12.18 3.59
C ASN A 4 -55.07 -11.77 3.91
N ILE A 5 -54.21 -12.76 4.12
CA ILE A 5 -52.76 -12.56 4.14
C ILE A 5 -52.34 -12.46 2.68
N VAL A 6 -52.01 -11.26 2.22
CA VAL A 6 -51.32 -11.08 0.93
C VAL A 6 -49.84 -11.35 1.18
N LEU A 7 -49.35 -12.47 0.66
CA LEU A 7 -47.93 -12.73 0.49
C LEU A 7 -47.35 -11.68 -0.45
N GLU A 8 -46.36 -10.91 0.02
CA GLU A 8 -45.57 -10.00 -0.81
C GLU A 8 -45.04 -10.75 -2.04
N LYS A 9 -45.50 -10.35 -3.22
CA LYS A 9 -44.95 -10.82 -4.48
C LYS A 9 -43.71 -9.96 -4.79
N PHE A 10 -42.53 -10.51 -4.58
CA PHE A 10 -41.28 -9.88 -5.00
C PHE A 10 -41.16 -10.02 -6.53
N ASP A 11 -41.67 -9.05 -7.29
CA ASP A 11 -41.24 -8.89 -8.69
C ASP A 11 -39.89 -8.15 -8.67
N THR A 12 -38.80 -8.86 -8.90
CA THR A 12 -37.44 -8.29 -8.99
C THR A 12 -37.15 -7.83 -10.41
N THR A 13 -36.61 -6.62 -10.58
CA THR A 13 -36.13 -6.11 -11.87
C THR A 13 -34.66 -5.69 -11.72
N ALA A 14 -33.84 -5.97 -12.73
CA ALA A 14 -32.44 -5.55 -12.76
C ALA A 14 -32.31 -4.19 -13.46
N THR A 15 -31.40 -3.35 -12.98
CA THR A 15 -31.03 -2.12 -13.69
C THR A 15 -30.19 -2.43 -14.93
N ASN A 16 -30.28 -1.60 -15.96
CA ASN A 16 -29.32 -1.61 -17.07
C ASN A 16 -27.97 -0.97 -16.64
N THR A 17 -27.02 -0.85 -17.57
CA THR A 17 -25.68 -0.27 -17.32
C THR A 17 -25.70 1.19 -16.90
N ASN A 18 -26.82 1.90 -17.14
CA ASN A 18 -27.01 3.30 -16.78
C ASN A 18 -27.77 3.43 -15.44
N GLY A 19 -28.07 2.33 -14.75
CA GLY A 19 -28.84 2.32 -13.51
C GLY A 19 -30.36 2.44 -13.70
N GLU A 20 -30.86 2.38 -14.94
CA GLU A 20 -32.29 2.50 -15.23
C GLU A 20 -32.98 1.16 -15.06
N PHE A 21 -34.20 1.16 -14.50
CA PHE A 21 -35.02 -0.04 -14.33
C PHE A 21 -36.46 0.24 -14.72
N THR A 22 -37.18 -0.80 -15.14
CA THR A 22 -38.60 -0.75 -15.45
C THR A 22 -39.34 -1.80 -14.63
N ILE A 23 -40.46 -1.40 -14.03
CA ILE A 23 -41.37 -2.29 -13.30
C ILE A 23 -42.66 -2.38 -14.11
N SER A 24 -42.86 -3.50 -14.81
CA SER A 24 -43.93 -3.64 -15.82
C SER A 24 -45.20 -4.36 -15.33
N SER A 25 -45.24 -4.86 -14.09
CA SER A 25 -46.27 -5.82 -13.64
C SER A 25 -46.96 -5.48 -12.31
N ILE A 26 -46.89 -4.24 -11.82
CA ILE A 26 -47.57 -3.85 -10.58
C ILE A 26 -48.87 -3.09 -10.89
N PRO A 27 -50.05 -3.62 -10.47
CA PRO A 27 -51.31 -2.89 -10.56
C PRO A 27 -51.21 -1.53 -9.87
N ALA A 28 -51.59 -0.45 -10.58
CA ALA A 28 -51.38 0.92 -10.12
C ALA A 28 -52.05 1.27 -8.77
N SER A 29 -53.09 0.53 -8.35
CA SER A 29 -53.82 0.75 -7.10
C SER A 29 -53.22 0.01 -5.88
N LEU A 30 -52.17 -0.79 -6.06
CA LEU A 30 -51.53 -1.51 -4.96
C LEU A 30 -50.48 -0.64 -4.28
N LYS A 31 -50.67 -0.44 -2.97
CA LYS A 31 -49.60 0.05 -2.09
C LYS A 31 -48.47 -0.94 -2.11
N SER A 32 -47.28 -0.48 -2.49
CA SER A 32 -46.09 -1.31 -2.64
C SER A 32 -44.91 -0.66 -1.93
N ILE A 33 -43.93 -1.47 -1.55
CA ILE A 33 -42.67 -0.98 -1.01
C ILE A 33 -41.56 -1.41 -1.97
N LEU A 34 -40.74 -0.44 -2.38
CA LEU A 34 -39.61 -0.67 -3.26
C LEU A 34 -38.33 -0.72 -2.43
N PHE A 35 -37.68 -1.88 -2.43
CA PHE A 35 -36.39 -2.12 -1.76
C PHE A 35 -35.30 -2.36 -2.80
N PRO A 36 -34.36 -1.43 -2.99
CA PRO A 36 -33.18 -1.68 -3.81
C PRO A 36 -32.19 -2.57 -3.06
N TYR A 37 -31.49 -3.43 -3.80
CA TYR A 37 -30.35 -4.19 -3.31
C TYR A 37 -29.33 -4.36 -4.43
N LYS A 38 -28.07 -4.60 -4.05
CA LYS A 38 -26.99 -4.92 -4.97
C LYS A 38 -26.06 -5.93 -4.33
N ASP A 39 -25.90 -7.06 -5.00
CA ASP A 39 -24.85 -8.03 -4.69
C ASP A 39 -23.53 -7.54 -5.30
N ASP A 40 -22.47 -7.54 -4.50
CA ASP A 40 -21.14 -7.10 -4.90
C ASP A 40 -20.09 -7.70 -3.95
N SER A 41 -18.82 -7.65 -4.34
CA SER A 41 -17.73 -7.95 -3.44
C SER A 41 -17.63 -6.88 -2.36
N ILE A 42 -17.52 -7.30 -1.09
CA ILE A 42 -17.29 -6.38 0.02
C ILE A 42 -16.01 -5.56 -0.17
N TYR A 43 -15.01 -6.14 -0.85
CA TYR A 43 -13.69 -5.56 -1.05
C TYR A 43 -13.62 -4.52 -2.20
N ASN A 44 -14.63 -4.45 -3.06
CA ASN A 44 -14.65 -3.52 -4.18
C ASN A 44 -14.73 -2.08 -3.65
N GLY A 45 -13.73 -1.26 -3.98
CA GLY A 45 -13.66 0.16 -3.58
C GLY A 45 -13.27 0.43 -2.13
N ILE A 46 -12.98 -0.58 -1.30
CA ILE A 46 -12.50 -0.35 0.07
C ILE A 46 -10.97 -0.42 0.09
N SER A 47 -10.35 0.67 0.52
CA SER A 47 -8.90 0.85 0.55
C SER A 47 -8.42 1.60 1.80
N THR A 48 -7.11 1.70 1.96
CA THR A 48 -6.49 2.50 3.02
C THR A 48 -6.84 3.99 2.86
N ALA A 49 -7.07 4.48 1.62
CA ALA A 49 -7.46 5.86 1.38
C ALA A 49 -8.77 6.22 2.11
N ASP A 50 -9.74 5.29 2.13
CA ASP A 50 -11.00 5.47 2.86
C ASP A 50 -10.75 5.60 4.36
N MET A 51 -9.84 4.76 4.88
CA MET A 51 -9.43 4.81 6.29
C MET A 51 -8.75 6.13 6.65
N ILE A 52 -7.91 6.67 5.77
CA ILE A 52 -7.26 7.97 5.97
C ILE A 52 -8.32 9.09 6.04
N ILE A 53 -9.32 9.08 5.15
CA ILE A 53 -10.41 10.06 5.16
C ILE A 53 -11.22 9.96 6.47
N ILE A 54 -11.61 8.76 6.86
CA ILE A 54 -12.37 8.53 8.11
C ILE A 54 -11.55 8.96 9.33
N ARG A 55 -10.26 8.59 9.40
CA ARG A 55 -9.35 8.98 10.49
C ARG A 55 -9.23 10.50 10.59
N LYS A 56 -8.98 11.20 9.47
CA LYS A 56 -8.91 12.66 9.46
C LYS A 56 -10.21 13.32 9.94
N HIS A 57 -11.36 12.76 9.58
CA HIS A 57 -12.65 13.24 10.06
C HIS A 57 -12.82 13.06 11.57
N ILE A 58 -12.49 11.87 12.10
CA ILE A 58 -12.54 11.58 13.55
C ILE A 58 -11.63 12.54 14.33
N LEU A 59 -10.45 12.83 13.78
CA LEU A 59 -9.47 13.75 14.36
C LEU A 59 -9.79 15.24 14.12
N GLN A 60 -10.86 15.56 13.40
CA GLN A 60 -11.25 16.92 13.02
C GLN A 60 -10.17 17.69 12.23
N ILE A 61 -9.30 16.97 11.53
CA ILE A 61 -8.26 17.54 10.66
C ILE A 61 -8.89 17.93 9.32
N GLU A 62 -9.73 17.06 8.77
CA GLU A 62 -10.44 17.27 7.50
C GLU A 62 -11.83 16.64 7.59
N MET A 63 -12.87 17.47 7.51
CA MET A 63 -14.25 17.01 7.71
C MET A 63 -14.86 16.50 6.40
N MET A 64 -15.61 15.40 6.49
CA MET A 64 -16.46 14.96 5.39
C MET A 64 -17.64 15.93 5.21
N THR A 65 -17.89 16.35 3.96
CA THR A 65 -18.90 17.38 3.63
C THR A 65 -20.14 16.84 2.92
N SER A 66 -20.26 15.52 2.77
CA SER A 66 -21.39 14.87 2.10
C SER A 66 -22.08 13.88 3.04
N PRO A 67 -23.42 13.94 3.20
CA PRO A 67 -24.15 12.98 4.03
C PRO A 67 -23.90 11.52 3.66
N TYR A 68 -23.73 11.24 2.37
CA TYR A 68 -23.47 9.91 1.86
C TYR A 68 -22.12 9.36 2.32
N LYS A 69 -21.11 10.22 2.52
CA LYS A 69 -19.81 9.81 3.06
C LYS A 69 -19.90 9.36 4.53
N TYR A 70 -20.75 10.01 5.34
CA TYR A 70 -21.01 9.54 6.71
C TYR A 70 -21.68 8.16 6.71
N ILE A 71 -22.63 7.93 5.80
CA ILE A 71 -23.31 6.62 5.66
C ILE A 71 -22.33 5.53 5.21
N ALA A 72 -21.41 5.86 4.29
CA ALA A 72 -20.36 4.95 3.86
C ALA A 72 -19.36 4.66 4.98
N ALA A 73 -19.00 5.67 5.77
CA ALA A 73 -18.02 5.57 6.86
C ALA A 73 -18.52 4.80 8.09
N ASP A 74 -19.83 4.81 8.37
CA ASP A 74 -20.49 4.01 9.43
C ASP A 74 -20.58 2.53 9.01
N ALA A 75 -19.42 1.88 8.98
CA ALA A 75 -19.28 0.49 8.53
C ALA A 75 -19.94 -0.49 9.51
N ASN A 76 -19.90 -0.19 10.81
CA ASN A 76 -20.49 -1.07 11.84
C ASN A 76 -22.00 -0.84 12.05
N ASN A 77 -22.58 0.18 11.41
CA ASN A 77 -24.00 0.57 11.45
C ASN A 77 -24.49 0.93 12.86
N ASP A 78 -23.66 1.61 13.64
CA ASP A 78 -23.99 2.10 14.99
C ASP A 78 -24.43 3.58 15.01
N ARG A 79 -24.54 4.19 13.83
CA ARG A 79 -24.95 5.59 13.59
C ARG A 79 -23.92 6.61 14.06
N LYS A 80 -22.65 6.23 14.11
CA LYS A 80 -21.53 7.14 14.39
C LYS A 80 -20.37 6.80 13.46
N VAL A 81 -19.53 7.79 13.19
CA VAL A 81 -18.24 7.57 12.54
C VAL A 81 -17.18 7.56 13.62
N SER A 82 -16.56 6.41 13.84
CA SER A 82 -15.68 6.19 14.98
C SER A 82 -14.50 5.26 14.65
N THR A 83 -13.61 5.07 15.62
CA THR A 83 -12.50 4.12 15.49
C THR A 83 -12.99 2.67 15.36
N ALA A 84 -14.22 2.34 15.78
CA ALA A 84 -14.78 1.01 15.59
C ALA A 84 -15.00 0.69 14.11
N ASP A 85 -15.34 1.69 13.30
CA ASP A 85 -15.47 1.56 11.84
C ASP A 85 -14.12 1.29 11.19
N LEU A 86 -13.09 2.03 11.60
CA LEU A 86 -11.72 1.81 11.15
C LEU A 86 -11.23 0.40 11.46
N VAL A 87 -11.50 -0.11 12.67
CA VAL A 87 -11.13 -1.49 13.04
C VAL A 87 -11.83 -2.52 12.13
N LEU A 88 -13.11 -2.32 11.82
CA LEU A 88 -13.85 -3.21 10.94
C LEU A 88 -13.32 -3.16 9.51
N LEU A 89 -13.11 -1.97 8.94
CA LEU A 89 -12.59 -1.79 7.58
C LEU A 89 -11.16 -2.34 7.45
N ASN A 90 -10.32 -2.16 8.46
CA ASN A 90 -8.97 -2.75 8.51
C ASN A 90 -9.01 -4.27 8.37
N LYS A 91 -9.92 -4.94 9.09
CA LYS A 91 -10.10 -6.40 8.98
C LYS A 91 -10.58 -6.84 7.60
N ILE A 92 -11.45 -6.05 6.96
CA ILE A 92 -11.90 -6.30 5.59
C ILE A 92 -10.74 -6.17 4.59
N ILE A 93 -9.94 -5.11 4.68
CA ILE A 93 -8.76 -4.89 3.82
C ILE A 93 -7.76 -6.03 3.98
N LEU A 94 -7.48 -6.44 5.22
CA LEU A 94 -6.58 -7.54 5.57
C LEU A 94 -7.16 -8.94 5.33
N ARG A 95 -8.38 -9.04 4.77
CA ARG A 95 -9.06 -10.31 4.46
C ARG A 95 -9.27 -11.21 5.68
N ILE A 96 -9.33 -10.61 6.86
CA ILE A 96 -9.68 -11.29 8.12
C ILE A 96 -11.19 -11.53 8.17
N ASP A 97 -11.95 -10.49 7.80
CA ASP A 97 -13.39 -10.55 7.68
C ASP A 97 -13.80 -10.49 6.20
N SER A 98 -14.86 -11.21 5.84
CA SER A 98 -15.41 -11.26 4.47
C SER A 98 -16.86 -10.77 4.40
N THR A 99 -17.43 -10.30 5.50
CA THR A 99 -18.81 -9.79 5.60
C THR A 99 -18.89 -8.67 6.63
N PHE A 100 -19.91 -7.81 6.51
CA PHE A 100 -20.30 -6.91 7.59
C PHE A 100 -21.35 -7.60 8.47
N SER A 101 -21.07 -7.74 9.77
CA SER A 101 -21.97 -8.48 10.69
C SER A 101 -23.30 -7.76 10.98
N LYS A 102 -23.33 -6.43 10.85
CA LYS A 102 -24.49 -5.57 11.19
C LYS A 102 -24.87 -4.58 10.09
N ASN A 103 -24.25 -4.69 8.92
CA ASN A 103 -24.43 -3.75 7.83
C ASN A 103 -24.54 -4.47 6.49
N LYS A 104 -25.04 -3.77 5.48
CA LYS A 104 -25.11 -4.25 4.09
C LYS A 104 -23.86 -3.79 3.35
N ILE A 105 -23.52 -4.48 2.26
CA ILE A 105 -22.43 -4.08 1.36
C ILE A 105 -22.79 -2.77 0.65
N TRP A 106 -24.03 -2.69 0.16
CA TRP A 106 -24.63 -1.51 -0.43
C TRP A 106 -25.82 -1.06 0.38
N ARG A 107 -25.83 0.23 0.75
CA ARG A 107 -26.99 0.93 1.28
C ARG A 107 -27.58 1.82 0.20
N PHE A 108 -28.86 2.12 0.32
CA PHE A 108 -29.56 2.93 -0.68
C PHE A 108 -30.43 3.96 0.02
N VAL A 109 -30.42 5.17 -0.50
CA VAL A 109 -31.25 6.26 0.01
C VAL A 109 -32.09 6.79 -1.15
N PRO A 110 -33.41 7.01 -1.00
CA PRO A 110 -34.21 7.66 -2.03
C PRO A 110 -33.56 8.97 -2.49
N ALA A 111 -33.43 9.16 -3.79
CA ALA A 111 -32.72 10.33 -4.34
C ALA A 111 -33.41 11.66 -4.02
N ASN A 112 -34.70 11.63 -3.68
CA ASN A 112 -35.49 12.77 -3.24
C ASN A 112 -35.49 12.97 -1.71
N TYR A 113 -34.77 12.15 -0.96
CA TYR A 113 -34.64 12.32 0.49
C TYR A 113 -33.82 13.57 0.81
N VAL A 114 -34.34 14.40 1.71
CA VAL A 114 -33.66 15.62 2.18
C VAL A 114 -33.17 15.37 3.60
N PHE A 115 -31.85 15.34 3.78
CA PHE A 115 -31.22 15.23 5.10
C PHE A 115 -31.54 16.47 5.93
N LYS A 116 -31.94 16.29 7.20
CA LYS A 116 -32.24 17.44 8.07
C LYS A 116 -30.97 18.11 8.56
N ASN A 117 -29.95 17.29 8.85
CA ASN A 117 -28.63 17.75 9.22
C ASN A 117 -27.60 17.11 8.29
N THR A 118 -27.00 17.91 7.41
CA THR A 118 -25.98 17.44 6.48
C THR A 118 -24.64 17.16 7.13
N ASP A 119 -24.35 17.81 8.26
CA ASP A 119 -23.08 17.69 8.99
C ASP A 119 -23.08 16.51 9.97
N ASN A 120 -24.27 15.99 10.30
CA ASN A 120 -24.42 14.77 11.09
C ASN A 120 -25.70 14.01 10.69
N PRO A 121 -25.71 13.40 9.49
CA PRO A 121 -26.91 12.75 8.94
C PRO A 121 -27.28 11.45 9.66
N LEU A 122 -26.34 10.83 10.40
CA LEU A 122 -26.57 9.55 11.08
C LEU A 122 -27.51 9.68 12.29
N LEU A 123 -27.76 10.91 12.76
CA LEU A 123 -28.79 11.17 13.77
C LEU A 123 -30.22 10.99 13.23
N ASP A 124 -30.40 11.15 11.91
CA ASP A 124 -31.69 10.93 11.27
C ASP A 124 -31.96 9.44 11.06
N THR A 125 -33.24 9.07 11.05
CA THR A 125 -33.65 7.77 10.51
C THR A 125 -33.71 7.88 9.00
N ILE A 126 -32.68 7.36 8.34
CA ILE A 126 -32.54 7.40 6.88
C ILE A 126 -33.37 6.26 6.27
N PRO A 127 -34.36 6.55 5.41
CA PRO A 127 -35.15 5.52 4.75
C PRO A 127 -34.29 4.78 3.72
N GLU A 128 -34.37 3.44 3.71
CA GLU A 128 -33.72 2.59 2.71
C GLU A 128 -34.71 1.96 1.72
N PHE A 129 -35.91 2.54 1.63
CA PHE A 129 -36.99 2.06 0.77
C PHE A 129 -37.89 3.23 0.35
N LEU A 130 -38.70 3.00 -0.68
CA LEU A 130 -39.78 3.91 -1.09
C LEU A 130 -41.14 3.24 -0.90
N SER A 131 -42.06 3.93 -0.21
CA SER A 131 -43.47 3.53 -0.19
C SER A 131 -44.21 4.15 -1.36
N ILE A 132 -44.77 3.31 -2.21
CA ILE A 132 -45.46 3.69 -3.43
C ILE A 132 -46.95 3.48 -3.21
N ASN A 133 -47.72 4.56 -3.21
CA ASN A 133 -49.18 4.50 -3.05
C ASN A 133 -49.91 4.35 -4.39
N ASP A 134 -49.36 4.93 -5.47
CA ASP A 134 -49.88 4.86 -6.83
C ASP A 134 -48.73 5.00 -7.83
N PHE A 135 -48.41 3.94 -8.58
CA PHE A 135 -47.29 3.94 -9.53
C PHE A 135 -47.46 4.94 -10.67
N ASN A 136 -48.70 5.25 -11.07
CA ASN A 136 -48.95 6.20 -12.15
C ASN A 136 -48.76 7.66 -11.72
N LYS A 137 -48.71 7.93 -10.41
CA LYS A 137 -48.55 9.28 -9.85
C LYS A 137 -47.25 9.46 -9.08
N THR A 138 -46.53 8.38 -8.78
CA THR A 138 -45.28 8.46 -8.02
C THR A 138 -44.12 8.78 -8.98
N ALA A 139 -43.70 10.04 -8.97
CA ALA A 139 -42.48 10.47 -9.65
C ALA A 139 -41.24 10.13 -8.80
N ASN A 140 -40.07 10.03 -9.45
CA ASN A 140 -38.75 9.89 -8.83
C ASN A 140 -38.57 8.64 -7.96
N LEU A 141 -38.61 7.46 -8.59
CA LEU A 141 -38.31 6.17 -7.95
C LEU A 141 -36.80 5.88 -7.84
N ASN A 142 -35.96 6.92 -7.97
CA ASN A 142 -34.52 6.79 -8.01
C ASN A 142 -33.94 6.64 -6.60
N PHE A 143 -32.85 5.88 -6.50
CA PHE A 143 -32.05 5.74 -5.28
C PHE A 143 -30.61 6.14 -5.55
N ILE A 144 -29.95 6.63 -4.51
CA ILE A 144 -28.50 6.82 -4.46
C ILE A 144 -27.93 5.60 -3.75
N GLY A 145 -27.10 4.84 -4.46
CA GLY A 145 -26.35 3.71 -3.91
C GLY A 145 -25.10 4.19 -3.20
N ILE A 146 -24.86 3.64 -2.01
CA ILE A 146 -23.75 4.00 -1.12
C ILE A 146 -23.04 2.70 -0.76
N LYS A 147 -21.79 2.56 -1.20
CA LYS A 147 -20.98 1.39 -0.87
C LYS A 147 -20.41 1.57 0.53
N THR A 148 -20.81 0.72 1.46
CA THR A 148 -20.28 0.73 2.83
C THR A 148 -18.76 0.55 2.80
N GLY A 149 -18.05 1.44 3.49
CA GLY A 149 -16.59 1.49 3.58
C GLY A 149 -15.86 2.23 2.45
N ASP A 150 -16.55 2.57 1.35
CA ASP A 150 -15.98 3.33 0.23
C ASP A 150 -16.39 4.81 0.35
N VAL A 151 -15.52 5.60 0.96
CA VAL A 151 -15.76 7.02 1.27
C VAL A 151 -15.18 7.93 0.18
N ASN A 152 -14.19 7.43 -0.57
CA ASN A 152 -13.60 8.13 -1.70
C ASN A 152 -14.30 7.86 -3.05
N ASN A 153 -15.32 7.00 -3.07
CA ASN A 153 -16.11 6.63 -4.25
C ASN A 153 -15.25 5.94 -5.34
N SER A 154 -14.37 5.03 -4.90
CA SER A 154 -13.46 4.27 -5.76
C SER A 154 -14.02 2.91 -6.22
N VAL A 155 -15.23 2.55 -5.79
CA VAL A 155 -15.92 1.34 -6.24
C VAL A 155 -16.04 1.30 -7.76
N LYS A 156 -15.66 0.18 -8.35
CA LYS A 156 -15.74 -0.02 -9.80
C LYS A 156 -17.09 -0.66 -10.14
N LEU A 157 -17.96 0.11 -10.79
CA LEU A 157 -19.30 -0.34 -11.20
C LEU A 157 -19.29 -1.12 -12.52
N ASN A 158 -18.30 -0.88 -13.38
CA ASN A 158 -18.09 -1.57 -14.65
C ASN A 158 -16.63 -2.06 -14.75
N PHE A 159 -16.38 -3.10 -15.55
CA PHE A 159 -15.02 -3.61 -15.83
C PHE A 159 -14.18 -2.68 -16.73
N ALA A 160 -14.63 -1.45 -16.97
CA ALA A 160 -13.82 -0.45 -17.66
C ALA A 160 -12.63 -0.10 -16.75
N SER A 161 -11.43 -0.41 -17.21
CA SER A 161 -10.20 0.00 -16.55
C SER A 161 -10.04 1.51 -16.72
N ASP A 162 -10.42 2.28 -15.71
CA ASP A 162 -9.92 3.64 -15.56
C ASP A 162 -8.42 3.54 -15.34
N PHE A 163 -7.65 3.74 -16.41
CA PHE A 163 -6.20 3.91 -16.34
C PHE A 163 -5.94 5.26 -15.69
N VAL A 164 -5.83 5.27 -14.37
CA VAL A 164 -5.27 6.41 -13.64
C VAL A 164 -3.76 6.24 -13.66
N ASP A 165 -3.08 7.09 -14.42
CA ASP A 165 -1.62 7.16 -14.38
C ASP A 165 -1.21 7.75 -13.02
N ARG A 166 -0.69 6.90 -12.15
CA ARG A 166 -0.22 7.27 -10.81
C ARG A 166 1.30 7.26 -10.81
N SER A 167 1.89 8.22 -10.08
CA SER A 167 3.32 8.22 -9.80
C SER A 167 3.75 6.92 -9.12
N ILE A 168 5.03 6.59 -9.26
CA ILE A 168 5.61 5.36 -8.68
C ILE A 168 6.30 5.73 -7.36
N ALA A 169 6.02 4.96 -6.31
CA ALA A 169 6.80 4.93 -5.08
C ALA A 169 7.79 3.75 -5.15
N PRO A 170 9.09 4.01 -5.44
CA PRO A 170 10.06 2.95 -5.59
C PRO A 170 10.45 2.35 -4.24
N LEU A 171 10.15 1.07 -4.05
CA LEU A 171 10.66 0.26 -2.95
C LEU A 171 12.02 -0.33 -3.37
N SER A 172 13.08 0.36 -2.98
CA SER A 172 14.46 0.00 -3.31
C SER A 172 14.96 -1.19 -2.48
N ILE A 173 15.28 -2.32 -3.12
CA ILE A 173 15.73 -3.54 -2.42
C ILE A 173 16.99 -4.10 -3.08
N GLU A 174 18.01 -4.39 -2.28
CA GLU A 174 19.23 -5.07 -2.75
C GLU A 174 18.96 -6.56 -3.06
N ASN A 175 19.39 -7.02 -4.23
CA ASN A 175 19.36 -8.44 -4.56
C ASN A 175 20.62 -9.16 -4.04
N PHE A 176 20.44 -10.32 -3.40
CA PHE A 176 21.54 -11.17 -2.94
C PHE A 176 21.14 -12.66 -2.95
N THR A 177 22.15 -13.54 -3.00
CA THR A 177 21.98 -14.99 -2.85
C THR A 177 21.95 -15.39 -1.39
N PHE A 178 21.17 -16.42 -1.05
CA PHE A 178 21.11 -16.99 0.29
C PHE A 178 21.00 -18.52 0.25
N LYS A 179 21.30 -19.15 1.38
CA LYS A 179 21.21 -20.61 1.57
C LYS A 179 20.04 -20.96 2.49
N LYS A 180 19.53 -22.17 2.33
CA LYS A 180 18.54 -22.77 3.23
C LYS A 180 18.98 -22.65 4.70
N GLY A 181 18.03 -22.26 5.56
CA GLY A 181 18.21 -22.07 6.99
C GLY A 181 18.74 -20.69 7.39
N GLU A 182 19.16 -19.85 6.44
CA GLU A 182 19.56 -18.47 6.74
C GLU A 182 18.35 -17.60 7.08
N THR A 183 18.55 -16.67 8.01
CA THR A 183 17.57 -15.60 8.30
C THR A 183 17.80 -14.44 7.34
N ILE A 184 16.74 -14.07 6.61
CA ILE A 184 16.73 -13.05 5.58
C ILE A 184 15.98 -11.86 6.12
N ARG A 185 16.63 -10.70 6.16
CA ARG A 185 16.06 -9.44 6.63
C ARG A 185 15.89 -8.48 5.45
N ILE A 186 14.64 -8.14 5.13
CA ILE A 186 14.28 -7.29 3.99
C ILE A 186 13.90 -5.90 4.52
N PRO A 187 14.63 -4.83 4.18
CA PRO A 187 14.29 -3.48 4.60
C PRO A 187 13.12 -2.93 3.78
N ILE A 188 12.17 -2.26 4.46
CA ILE A 188 11.08 -1.52 3.82
C ILE A 188 11.29 -0.04 4.07
N TYR A 189 11.54 0.71 2.99
CA TYR A 189 11.59 2.18 2.99
C TYR A 189 11.29 2.71 1.59
N PHE A 190 10.80 3.94 1.53
CA PHE A 190 10.50 4.64 0.29
C PHE A 190 11.39 5.87 0.19
N LYS A 191 12.29 5.88 -0.79
CA LYS A 191 13.10 7.06 -1.08
C LYS A 191 12.23 8.11 -1.74
N ASP A 192 12.56 9.38 -1.53
CA ASP A 192 11.93 10.53 -2.18
C ASP A 192 10.45 10.74 -1.85
N ILE A 193 9.94 10.11 -0.79
CA ILE A 193 8.59 10.32 -0.24
C ILE A 193 8.74 10.91 1.16
N GLU A 194 8.61 12.22 1.32
CA GLU A 194 8.84 12.87 2.62
C GLU A 194 7.78 12.52 3.67
N ASN A 195 6.51 12.50 3.26
CA ASN A 195 5.37 12.29 4.16
C ASN A 195 4.55 11.10 3.70
N ILE A 196 4.28 10.17 4.61
CA ILE A 196 3.44 9.00 4.38
C ILE A 196 2.24 9.09 5.31
N ASN A 197 1.03 9.07 4.77
CA ASN A 197 -0.24 9.03 5.52
C ASN A 197 -0.82 7.61 5.60
N GLY A 198 -0.28 6.69 4.80
CA GLY A 198 -0.63 5.29 4.83
C GLY A 198 -0.05 4.49 3.68
N PHE A 199 -0.23 3.18 3.73
CA PHE A 199 0.06 2.27 2.64
C PHE A 199 -0.72 0.96 2.78
N GLN A 200 -0.96 0.33 1.65
CA GLN A 200 -1.37 -1.07 1.56
C GLN A 200 -0.52 -1.78 0.53
N PHE A 201 0.01 -2.95 0.86
CA PHE A 201 0.65 -3.81 -0.13
C PHE A 201 0.66 -5.27 0.31
N GLY A 202 0.75 -6.15 -0.68
CA GLY A 202 0.99 -7.56 -0.50
C GLY A 202 2.40 -7.94 -0.94
N PHE A 203 3.05 -8.87 -0.23
CA PHE A 203 4.26 -9.54 -0.67
C PHE A 203 4.05 -11.04 -0.77
N LYS A 204 4.51 -11.61 -1.89
CA LYS A 204 4.57 -13.06 -2.08
C LYS A 204 5.99 -13.54 -1.80
N PHE A 205 6.07 -14.65 -1.07
CA PHE A 205 7.32 -15.32 -0.76
C PHE A 205 7.45 -16.62 -1.53
N GLU A 206 8.58 -16.81 -2.20
CA GLU A 206 8.98 -18.04 -2.87
C GLU A 206 10.31 -18.49 -2.26
N ASN A 207 10.44 -19.73 -1.78
CA ASN A 207 11.63 -20.20 -1.05
C ASN A 207 11.93 -19.46 0.28
N LEU A 208 11.02 -18.62 0.76
CA LEU A 208 11.10 -17.91 2.04
C LEU A 208 9.85 -18.21 2.86
N ALA A 209 10.02 -18.36 4.17
CA ALA A 209 8.93 -18.40 5.15
C ALA A 209 8.97 -17.12 5.98
N PHE A 210 7.87 -16.36 6.00
CA PHE A 210 7.75 -15.18 6.87
C PHE A 210 7.91 -15.57 8.35
N LYS A 211 8.60 -14.72 9.13
CA LYS A 211 8.76 -14.87 10.58
C LYS A 211 8.14 -13.72 11.35
N SER A 212 8.57 -12.49 11.05
CA SER A 212 8.17 -11.33 11.83
C SER A 212 8.36 -10.03 11.07
N ILE A 213 7.69 -8.99 11.55
CA ILE A 213 8.01 -7.60 11.20
C ILE A 213 8.73 -6.99 12.40
N VAL A 214 9.88 -6.36 12.15
CA VAL A 214 10.71 -5.72 13.18
C VAL A 214 10.65 -4.21 12.96
N PRO A 215 10.08 -3.43 13.90
CA PRO A 215 9.93 -1.99 13.74
C PRO A 215 11.27 -1.28 13.80
N VAL A 216 11.36 -0.11 13.14
CA VAL A 216 12.49 0.81 13.22
C VAL A 216 12.00 2.21 13.56
N SER A 217 11.45 2.93 12.58
CA SER A 217 10.80 4.24 12.78
C SER A 217 9.28 4.15 12.71
N LEU A 218 8.74 3.04 12.20
CA LEU A 218 7.32 2.78 12.10
C LEU A 218 6.98 1.45 12.77
N GLU A 219 5.93 1.46 13.59
CA GLU A 219 5.42 0.27 14.25
C GLU A 219 4.33 -0.40 13.40
N ILE A 220 4.53 -1.70 13.11
CA ILE A 220 3.54 -2.55 12.44
C ILE A 220 3.11 -3.61 13.45
N GLU A 221 1.90 -3.46 13.98
CA GLU A 221 1.33 -4.40 14.92
C GLU A 221 0.71 -5.62 14.20
N LYS A 222 0.35 -6.65 14.96
CA LYS A 222 -0.42 -7.80 14.44
C LYS A 222 -1.76 -7.40 13.82
N SER A 223 -2.33 -6.27 14.24
CA SER A 223 -3.56 -5.71 13.69
C SER A 223 -3.36 -5.12 12.28
N ASN A 224 -2.13 -4.81 11.86
CA ASN A 224 -1.82 -4.18 10.58
C ASN A 224 -1.49 -5.16 9.46
N TYR A 225 -1.44 -6.46 9.71
CA TYR A 225 -1.13 -7.43 8.67
C TYR A 225 -1.81 -8.77 8.87
N ASN A 226 -1.90 -9.52 7.77
CA ASN A 226 -2.35 -10.90 7.74
C ASN A 226 -1.46 -11.71 6.80
N ILE A 227 -1.46 -13.04 6.96
CA ILE A 227 -0.73 -13.96 6.08
C ILE A 227 -1.71 -14.98 5.52
N ILE A 228 -1.86 -15.00 4.22
CA ILE A 228 -2.78 -15.90 3.51
C ILE A 228 -2.02 -16.49 2.32
N ASP A 229 -2.06 -17.81 2.14
CA ASP A 229 -1.42 -18.50 1.01
C ASP A 229 0.06 -18.12 0.78
N ASN A 230 0.83 -18.02 1.87
CA ASN A 230 2.22 -17.56 1.89
C ASN A 230 2.44 -16.14 1.33
N GLN A 231 1.42 -15.29 1.43
CA GLN A 231 1.47 -13.86 1.11
C GLN A 231 1.21 -13.04 2.35
N LEU A 232 2.11 -12.10 2.62
CA LEU A 232 1.94 -11.10 3.66
C LEU A 232 1.17 -9.93 3.09
N ILE A 233 0.05 -9.59 3.71
CA ILE A 233 -0.81 -8.45 3.36
C ILE A 233 -0.66 -7.44 4.48
N ILE A 234 -0.31 -6.20 4.17
CA ILE A 234 -0.13 -5.12 5.16
C ILE A 234 -1.07 -3.97 4.82
N ASN A 235 -1.66 -3.37 5.86
CA ASN A 235 -2.45 -2.15 5.83
C ASN A 235 -2.07 -1.26 7.03
N TRP A 236 -1.69 -0.03 6.75
CA TRP A 236 -1.26 0.93 7.77
C TRP A 236 -1.64 2.36 7.36
N PHE A 237 -2.08 3.20 8.30
CA PHE A 237 -2.68 4.51 8.00
C PHE A 237 -2.47 5.53 9.13
N GLU A 238 -1.25 6.00 9.32
CA GLU A 238 -0.97 7.16 10.17
C GLU A 238 -0.04 8.14 9.47
N ASP A 239 0.19 9.30 10.09
CA ASP A 239 1.07 10.32 9.51
C ASP A 239 2.48 10.12 10.06
N ILE A 240 3.44 9.83 9.18
CA ILE A 240 4.86 9.79 9.51
C ILE A 240 5.69 10.59 8.51
N GLU A 241 6.77 11.15 9.01
CA GLU A 241 7.87 11.62 8.17
C GLU A 241 8.76 10.43 7.85
N SER A 242 9.01 10.21 6.56
CA SER A 242 9.97 9.19 6.15
C SER A 242 11.40 9.73 6.31
N SER A 243 12.34 8.82 6.44
CA SER A 243 13.77 9.14 6.52
C SER A 243 14.56 8.19 5.63
N ASP A 244 15.88 8.41 5.53
CA ASP A 244 16.78 7.48 4.85
C ASP A 244 16.89 6.10 5.53
N ASN A 245 16.34 5.94 6.74
CA ASN A 245 16.31 4.66 7.44
C ASN A 245 15.11 3.80 7.02
N PRO A 246 15.24 2.45 7.09
CA PRO A 246 14.10 1.54 7.02
C PRO A 246 12.97 1.98 7.96
N LEU A 247 11.73 1.94 7.48
CA LEU A 247 10.53 2.10 8.31
C LEU A 247 10.40 0.91 9.27
N PHE A 248 10.59 -0.28 8.70
CA PHE A 248 10.62 -1.56 9.39
C PHE A 248 11.35 -2.60 8.54
N PHE A 249 11.60 -3.76 9.12
CA PHE A 249 12.13 -4.93 8.42
C PHE A 249 11.11 -6.06 8.38
N ILE A 250 11.14 -6.83 7.30
CA ILE A 250 10.48 -8.14 7.21
C ILE A 250 11.56 -9.20 7.38
N ASP A 251 11.44 -10.01 8.44
CA ASP A 251 12.31 -11.15 8.68
C ASP A 251 11.64 -12.43 8.14
N CYS A 252 12.42 -13.19 7.37
CA CYS A 252 12.05 -14.47 6.79
C CYS A 252 13.12 -15.53 7.08
N GLU A 253 12.74 -16.80 7.03
CA GLU A 253 13.68 -17.93 6.99
C GLU A 253 13.75 -18.50 5.58
N ALA A 254 14.97 -18.77 5.09
CA ALA A 254 15.19 -19.40 3.80
C ALA A 254 14.84 -20.91 3.84
N ILE A 255 13.86 -21.31 3.04
CA ILE A 255 13.43 -22.72 2.92
C ILE A 255 14.31 -23.49 1.93
N ASN A 256 14.79 -22.82 0.88
CA ASN A 256 15.70 -23.35 -0.14
C ASN A 256 16.81 -22.34 -0.45
N ASN A 257 17.84 -22.78 -1.17
CA ASN A 257 18.87 -21.88 -1.72
C ASN A 257 18.26 -21.08 -2.89
N SER A 258 18.41 -19.76 -2.93
CA SER A 258 17.84 -18.89 -3.97
C SER A 258 18.51 -17.50 -3.99
N THR A 259 17.94 -16.58 -4.77
CA THR A 259 18.20 -15.13 -4.71
C THR A 259 16.97 -14.39 -4.18
N LEU A 260 17.16 -13.26 -3.49
CA LEU A 260 16.03 -12.47 -2.98
C LEU A 260 15.08 -12.04 -4.10
N LYS A 261 15.61 -11.66 -5.26
CA LYS A 261 14.82 -11.27 -6.44
C LYS A 261 13.88 -12.36 -6.98
N GLN A 262 14.28 -13.63 -6.88
CA GLN A 262 13.42 -14.76 -7.27
C GLN A 262 12.46 -15.18 -6.15
N SER A 263 12.69 -14.69 -4.94
CA SER A 263 12.07 -15.18 -3.71
C SER A 263 11.12 -14.22 -3.03
N PHE A 264 11.11 -12.96 -3.47
CA PHE A 264 10.30 -11.90 -2.89
C PHE A 264 9.74 -11.02 -4.01
N SER A 265 8.43 -10.86 -4.07
CA SER A 265 7.77 -10.01 -5.06
C SER A 265 6.56 -9.30 -4.48
N LEU A 266 6.20 -8.15 -5.05
CA LEU A 266 4.91 -7.52 -4.79
C LEU A 266 3.78 -8.38 -5.34
N SER A 267 2.71 -8.49 -4.57
CA SER A 267 1.48 -9.15 -4.97
C SER A 267 0.34 -8.14 -5.07
N SER A 268 -0.40 -8.21 -6.16
CA SER A 268 -1.67 -7.49 -6.37
C SER A 268 -2.89 -8.42 -6.28
N GLN A 269 -2.73 -9.63 -5.74
CA GLN A 269 -3.80 -10.63 -5.69
C GLN A 269 -5.03 -10.15 -4.91
N TYR A 270 -4.82 -9.45 -3.79
CA TYR A 270 -5.93 -9.00 -2.93
C TYR A 270 -6.29 -7.54 -3.18
N PHE A 271 -5.32 -6.68 -3.40
CA PHE A 271 -5.49 -5.26 -3.74
C PHE A 271 -4.21 -4.72 -4.39
N SER A 272 -4.31 -3.58 -5.06
CA SER A 272 -3.16 -2.88 -5.63
C SER A 272 -2.20 -2.39 -4.54
N PRO A 273 -0.86 -2.58 -4.72
CA PRO A 273 0.14 -1.98 -3.86
C PRO A 273 0.17 -0.46 -4.00
N GLU A 274 -0.19 0.25 -2.93
CA GLU A 274 -0.40 1.69 -2.92
C GLU A 274 0.26 2.32 -1.69
N LEU A 275 0.87 3.48 -1.89
CA LEU A 275 1.32 4.40 -0.86
C LEU A 275 0.47 5.66 -0.96
N TYR A 276 0.16 6.27 0.18
CA TYR A 276 -0.61 7.50 0.26
C TYR A 276 0.24 8.56 0.95
N SER A 277 0.44 9.66 0.25
CA SER A 277 1.07 10.88 0.76
C SER A 277 0.04 12.02 0.79
N SER A 278 0.43 13.21 1.26
CA SER A 278 -0.49 14.29 1.63
C SER A 278 -1.55 14.62 0.58
N ASN A 279 -1.24 14.47 -0.71
CA ASN A 279 -2.17 14.78 -1.81
C ASN A 279 -2.11 13.79 -2.98
N SER A 280 -1.41 12.67 -2.86
CA SER A 280 -1.27 11.71 -3.96
C SER A 280 -1.35 10.26 -3.49
N THR A 281 -1.69 9.41 -4.44
CA THR A 281 -1.59 7.97 -4.31
C THR A 281 -0.54 7.50 -5.30
N GLU A 282 0.52 6.89 -4.78
CA GLU A 282 1.60 6.32 -5.57
C GLU A 282 1.44 4.81 -5.67
N ASN A 283 1.72 4.26 -6.85
CA ASN A 283 1.82 2.80 -7.02
C ASN A 283 3.18 2.34 -6.52
N ILE A 284 3.18 1.35 -5.63
CA ILE A 284 4.44 0.80 -5.12
C ILE A 284 5.03 -0.16 -6.15
N GLN A 285 6.32 -0.02 -6.43
CA GLN A 285 7.05 -0.95 -7.29
C GLN A 285 8.41 -1.30 -6.68
N ILE A 286 8.79 -2.58 -6.71
CA ILE A 286 10.13 -2.98 -6.28
C ILE A 286 11.14 -2.54 -7.33
N GLN A 287 12.09 -1.71 -6.91
CA GLN A 287 13.27 -1.38 -7.66
C GLN A 287 14.45 -2.21 -7.15
N TRP A 288 14.83 -3.23 -7.92
CA TRP A 288 15.98 -4.07 -7.58
C TRP A 288 17.28 -3.30 -7.76
N ILE A 289 17.97 -3.06 -6.64
CA ILE A 289 19.34 -2.59 -6.64
C ILE A 289 20.22 -3.82 -6.82
N GLU A 290 20.72 -3.99 -8.03
CA GLU A 290 21.86 -4.86 -8.24
C GLU A 290 23.04 -4.19 -7.52
N LYS A 291 23.72 -4.90 -6.63
CA LYS A 291 25.04 -4.45 -6.18
C LYS A 291 25.92 -4.35 -7.42
N VAL A 292 26.05 -3.14 -7.93
CA VAL A 292 27.19 -2.80 -8.76
C VAL A 292 28.36 -2.94 -7.79
N ASN A 293 29.26 -3.88 -8.09
CA ASN A 293 30.59 -4.08 -7.51
C ASN A 293 30.77 -5.30 -6.59
N ASN A 294 31.33 -6.38 -7.14
CA ASN A 294 32.26 -7.21 -6.37
C ASN A 294 33.59 -6.45 -6.31
N ILE A 295 33.81 -5.66 -5.26
CA ILE A 295 35.16 -5.21 -4.92
C ILE A 295 35.84 -6.33 -4.14
N GLY A 296 36.89 -6.90 -4.72
CA GLY A 296 37.73 -7.89 -4.07
C GLY A 296 38.54 -7.30 -2.91
N ASN A 297 39.30 -8.14 -2.22
CA ASN A 297 40.18 -7.65 -1.17
C ASN A 297 41.28 -6.76 -1.76
N LEU A 298 41.55 -5.65 -1.08
CA LEU A 298 42.69 -4.79 -1.38
C LEU A 298 43.97 -5.61 -1.27
N PHE A 299 44.88 -5.47 -2.24
CA PHE A 299 46.19 -6.12 -2.15
C PHE A 299 47.30 -5.27 -2.76
N PRO A 300 48.51 -5.29 -2.18
CA PRO A 300 48.77 -5.72 -0.80
C PRO A 300 48.04 -4.81 0.20
N ASN A 301 47.66 -5.35 1.36
CA ASN A 301 47.11 -4.58 2.48
C ASN A 301 47.50 -5.30 3.79
N PRO A 302 48.53 -4.84 4.53
CA PRO A 302 49.19 -3.54 4.42
C PRO A 302 49.96 -3.30 3.12
N CYS A 303 49.95 -2.06 2.62
CA CYS A 303 50.70 -1.62 1.44
C CYS A 303 51.79 -0.62 1.81
N SER A 304 52.78 -0.45 0.94
CA SER A 304 53.80 0.61 1.06
C SER A 304 53.76 1.52 -0.17
N ASN A 305 53.99 0.94 -1.35
CA ASN A 305 54.06 1.69 -2.60
C ASN A 305 52.96 1.31 -3.60
N ASN A 306 52.31 0.16 -3.41
CA ASN A 306 51.31 -0.35 -4.34
C ASN A 306 50.03 -0.75 -3.62
N LEU A 307 48.88 -0.40 -4.21
CA LEU A 307 47.57 -0.80 -3.75
C LEU A 307 46.68 -1.08 -4.97
N PHE A 308 46.15 -2.29 -5.03
CA PHE A 308 45.30 -2.76 -6.10
C PHE A 308 43.90 -3.10 -5.58
N ILE A 309 42.91 -2.81 -6.42
CA ILE A 309 41.51 -3.08 -6.12
C ILE A 309 40.90 -3.91 -7.24
N PRO A 310 40.67 -5.21 -7.01
CA PRO A 310 39.84 -6.01 -7.92
C PRO A 310 38.43 -5.45 -7.89
N ILE A 311 37.87 -5.18 -9.06
CA ILE A 311 36.51 -4.68 -9.21
C ILE A 311 35.85 -5.37 -10.39
N SER A 312 34.62 -5.86 -10.21
CA SER A 312 33.80 -6.34 -11.32
C SER A 312 32.66 -5.38 -11.63
N SER A 313 32.48 -5.00 -12.89
CA SER A 313 31.35 -4.17 -13.34
C SER A 313 30.50 -4.88 -14.40
N LYS A 314 29.18 -4.61 -14.40
CA LYS A 314 28.25 -5.10 -15.43
C LYS A 314 28.17 -4.14 -16.64
N GLU A 315 28.61 -2.90 -16.48
CA GLU A 315 28.60 -1.85 -17.51
C GLU A 315 29.89 -1.01 -17.47
N ASN A 316 30.20 -0.31 -18.56
CA ASN A 316 31.28 0.66 -18.56
C ASN A 316 30.85 1.89 -17.75
N ARG A 317 31.62 2.25 -16.72
CA ARG A 317 31.27 3.38 -15.84
C ARG A 317 32.50 4.08 -15.29
N ILE A 318 32.30 5.30 -14.78
CA ILE A 318 33.33 6.03 -14.03
C ILE A 318 33.04 5.87 -12.55
N ALA A 319 33.98 5.29 -11.79
CA ALA A 319 33.92 5.26 -10.34
C ALA A 319 34.64 6.45 -9.73
N GLN A 320 34.07 7.00 -8.66
CA GLN A 320 34.74 7.97 -7.80
C GLN A 320 35.38 7.24 -6.62
N ILE A 321 36.67 7.44 -6.44
CA ILE A 321 37.49 6.79 -5.42
C ILE A 321 38.02 7.89 -4.52
N GLU A 322 37.67 7.83 -3.25
CA GLU A 322 38.00 8.84 -2.26
C GLU A 322 38.76 8.17 -1.12
N LEU A 323 39.84 8.79 -0.66
CA LEU A 323 40.59 8.33 0.49
C LEU A 323 40.47 9.34 1.62
N PHE A 324 40.09 8.87 2.80
CA PHE A 324 39.88 9.67 4.00
C PHE A 324 40.83 9.23 5.12
N THR A 325 41.16 10.16 6.01
CA THR A 325 41.63 9.81 7.35
C THR A 325 40.49 9.20 8.17
N LEU A 326 40.80 8.51 9.28
CA LEU A 326 39.76 7.87 10.12
C LEU A 326 38.81 8.87 10.81
N ASP A 327 39.25 10.11 11.03
CA ASP A 327 38.43 11.24 11.50
C ASP A 327 37.55 11.85 10.39
N GLY A 328 37.60 11.32 9.16
CA GLY A 328 36.71 11.69 8.07
C GLY A 328 37.19 12.85 7.20
N ARG A 329 38.43 13.31 7.36
CA ARG A 329 39.03 14.33 6.48
C ARG A 329 39.40 13.70 5.14
N LEU A 330 38.90 14.26 4.05
CA LEU A 330 39.27 13.84 2.68
C LEU A 330 40.75 14.15 2.43
N ILE A 331 41.49 13.14 1.95
CA ILE A 331 42.90 13.28 1.57
C ILE A 331 43.02 13.47 0.07
N THR A 332 42.36 12.63 -0.72
CA THR A 332 42.36 12.71 -2.17
C THR A 332 41.15 12.03 -2.77
N ALA A 333 40.82 12.43 -4.00
CA ALA A 333 39.77 11.84 -4.81
C ALA A 333 40.29 11.62 -6.24
N LYS A 334 39.94 10.48 -6.84
CA LYS A 334 40.28 10.13 -8.22
C LYS A 334 39.07 9.50 -8.90
N SER A 335 38.85 9.87 -10.16
CA SER A 335 37.91 9.18 -11.02
C SER A 335 38.64 8.11 -11.83
N SER A 336 38.06 6.91 -11.94
CA SER A 336 38.64 5.83 -12.75
C SER A 336 37.58 5.16 -13.61
N HIS A 337 37.92 4.88 -14.87
CA HIS A 337 37.05 4.15 -15.77
C HIS A 337 37.10 2.65 -15.43
N ILE A 338 35.95 2.05 -15.23
CA ILE A 338 35.79 0.61 -15.01
C ILE A 338 35.09 0.03 -16.24
N ALA A 339 35.76 -0.90 -16.90
CA ALA A 339 35.19 -1.62 -18.03
C ALA A 339 34.22 -2.72 -17.56
N VAL A 340 33.34 -3.17 -18.45
CA VAL A 340 32.55 -4.40 -18.24
C VAL A 340 33.47 -5.59 -17.93
N GLY A 341 33.08 -6.41 -16.97
CA GLY A 341 33.83 -7.59 -16.54
C GLY A 341 34.72 -7.31 -15.33
N ASN A 342 35.76 -8.12 -15.15
CA ASN A 342 36.71 -7.98 -14.06
C ASN A 342 37.84 -7.03 -14.46
N SER A 343 38.11 -6.04 -13.62
CA SER A 343 39.22 -5.11 -13.74
C SER A 343 39.98 -5.02 -12.43
N THR A 344 41.22 -4.53 -12.48
CA THR A 344 41.99 -4.22 -11.27
C THR A 344 42.42 -2.77 -11.35
N LEU A 345 41.96 -1.95 -10.40
CA LEU A 345 42.34 -0.55 -10.32
C LEU A 345 43.66 -0.42 -9.59
N ASN A 346 44.59 0.33 -10.20
CA ASN A 346 45.87 0.68 -9.59
C ASN A 346 45.75 2.03 -8.87
N LEU A 347 45.96 2.02 -7.56
CA LEU A 347 45.94 3.19 -6.69
C LEU A 347 47.32 3.54 -6.12
N SER A 348 48.41 3.04 -6.71
CA SER A 348 49.77 3.41 -6.28
C SER A 348 50.00 4.92 -6.28
N ASP A 349 49.39 5.67 -7.20
CA ASP A 349 49.58 7.12 -7.34
C ASP A 349 49.07 7.94 -6.14
N ILE A 350 48.16 7.37 -5.33
CA ILE A 350 47.56 8.06 -4.18
C ILE A 350 48.26 7.74 -2.85
N LEU A 351 49.23 6.83 -2.85
CA LEU A 351 50.01 6.42 -1.68
C LEU A 351 51.27 7.26 -1.34
N PRO A 352 52.01 7.90 -2.29
CA PRO A 352 53.36 8.42 -2.00
C PRO A 352 53.40 9.58 -1.01
N THR A 353 52.25 10.15 -0.66
CA THR A 353 52.11 11.34 0.18
C THR A 353 51.53 11.05 1.56
N LEU A 354 51.37 9.77 1.92
CA LEU A 354 50.70 9.35 3.15
C LEU A 354 51.70 8.87 4.21
N THR A 355 51.47 9.26 5.46
CA THR A 355 52.19 8.72 6.62
C THR A 355 51.72 7.29 6.92
N SER A 356 52.52 6.50 7.66
CA SER A 356 52.05 5.19 8.13
C SER A 356 50.79 5.36 9.01
N GLY A 357 49.82 4.47 8.82
CA GLY A 357 48.52 4.59 9.46
C GLY A 357 47.41 3.78 8.78
N VAL A 358 46.19 3.94 9.29
CA VAL A 358 44.98 3.34 8.72
C VAL A 358 44.14 4.44 8.08
N TYR A 359 43.71 4.20 6.86
CA TYR A 359 42.92 5.11 6.04
C TYR A 359 41.62 4.46 5.60
N LEU A 360 40.58 5.27 5.42
CA LEU A 360 39.29 4.82 4.92
C LEU A 360 39.20 5.11 3.42
N LEU A 361 39.14 4.05 2.62
CA LEU A 361 38.86 4.14 1.20
C LEU A 361 37.36 4.02 0.96
N VAL A 362 36.81 4.99 0.24
CA VAL A 362 35.42 5.05 -0.18
C VAL A 362 35.34 5.00 -1.70
N ILE A 363 34.42 4.20 -2.23
CA ILE A 363 34.16 4.12 -3.67
C ILE A 363 32.67 4.34 -3.92
N ASP A 364 32.37 5.13 -4.95
CA ASP A 364 31.00 5.50 -5.38
C ASP A 364 30.17 6.12 -4.25
N LYS A 365 30.60 7.29 -3.76
CA LYS A 365 29.84 8.12 -2.81
C LYS A 365 29.30 7.35 -1.60
N LYS A 366 30.18 6.59 -0.93
CA LYS A 366 29.92 5.81 0.31
C LYS A 366 29.28 4.43 0.14
N THR A 367 29.02 3.97 -1.09
CA THR A 367 28.49 2.62 -1.34
C THR A 367 29.46 1.55 -0.82
N ILE A 368 30.77 1.79 -0.89
CA ILE A 368 31.79 0.81 -0.48
C ILE A 368 32.82 1.47 0.41
N ARG A 369 33.19 0.76 1.49
CA ARG A 369 34.17 1.20 2.49
C ARG A 369 35.19 0.10 2.75
N LYS A 370 36.48 0.40 2.62
CA LYS A 370 37.59 -0.52 2.94
C LYS A 370 38.67 0.21 3.73
N PHE A 371 39.33 -0.49 4.64
CA PHE A 371 40.48 0.04 5.36
C PHE A 371 41.77 -0.24 4.59
N VAL A 372 42.56 0.79 4.35
CA VAL A 372 43.91 0.70 3.79
C VAL A 372 44.90 0.87 4.93
N LYS A 373 45.82 -0.08 5.11
CA LYS A 373 46.88 -0.01 6.11
C LYS A 373 48.19 0.30 5.40
N LEU A 374 48.85 1.38 5.81
CA LEU A 374 50.13 1.88 5.28
C LEU A 374 51.26 1.71 6.29
#